data_AF-A0A139PJ77-F1
#
_entry.id   AF-A0A139PJ77-F1
#
_cell.length_a   1.000
_cell.length_b   1.000
_cell.length_c   1.000
_cell.angle_alpha   90.00
_cell.angle_beta   90.00
_cell.angle_gamma   90.00
#
_symmetry.space_group_name_H-M   'P 1'
#
loop_
_entity.id
_entity.type
_entity.pdbx_description
1 polymer ?
#
loop_
_entity_poly.entity_id
_entity_poly.type
_entity_poly.pdbx_seq_one_letter_code
_entity_poly.pdbx_strand_id
1 'polypeptide(L)'
;MLIAIITITIILLLVFLPYLSLESSFLRDIYVYLVSDKGTNKEYFEVVLSAIAILTTFLMFYLQRNRERKIKIIEDKNREKEQKNLYFEQREKSYAEVRPLFIVQKRQGIGDIELFMRGKEPILNIKIYLKLINSVTDSLSPVIVDSATKGDKLLSFDLGDTEMIVISCKTFLEESIYFVYFIGDSTFHYRLIQTWGDFEYSRQNTGRHFLSDITKQEYDKDFEIYKSHVKYDYLYNLPQLKFSKMLHLDLFKDYLYSDTSQNYNLRLVMALEQDNVELIISESIRFVRELTIIDANITSTFIGVLIEYLSSPWYITSENIGDDKYYFTSKVVFNDQWLQKQYEEIFRNTNVTADVMIEYMSELQNDIKKYGNVNEYFLRVLEVYFRDHTKISESIEGYTNEIEQVLTTIRNSLKQVLLQYSSKE
;
A
#
# COMPACT_ATOMS: atom_id res chain seq x y z
N MET A 1 -30.58 32.74 -34.34
CA MET A 1 -30.04 32.35 -35.67
C MET A 1 -31.04 32.67 -36.78
N LEU A 2 -32.23 32.06 -36.80
CA LEU A 2 -33.27 32.30 -37.82
C LEU A 2 -33.53 33.79 -38.13
N ILE A 3 -33.77 34.62 -37.10
CA ILE A 3 -34.02 36.07 -37.26
C ILE A 3 -32.85 36.78 -37.96
N ALA A 4 -31.60 36.45 -37.61
CA ALA A 4 -30.41 37.06 -38.20
C ALA A 4 -30.24 36.67 -39.68
N ILE A 5 -30.57 35.43 -40.03
CA ILE A 5 -30.60 34.98 -41.43
C ILE A 5 -31.66 35.78 -42.19
N ILE A 6 -32.88 35.89 -41.66
CA ILE A 6 -33.98 36.65 -42.27
C ILE A 6 -33.59 38.12 -42.51
N THR A 7 -33.01 38.82 -41.52
CA THR A 7 -32.55 40.21 -41.74
C THR A 7 -31.44 40.32 -42.78
N ILE A 8 -30.46 39.40 -42.80
CA ILE A 8 -29.40 39.39 -43.81
C ILE A 8 -29.98 39.14 -45.21
N THR A 9 -30.92 38.20 -45.35
CA THR A 9 -31.61 37.93 -46.62
C THR A 9 -32.43 39.14 -47.10
N ILE A 10 -33.13 39.83 -46.19
CA ILE A 10 -33.88 41.06 -46.53
C ILE A 10 -32.92 42.20 -46.96
N ILE A 11 -31.80 42.38 -46.26
CA ILE A 11 -30.79 43.39 -46.62
C ILE A 11 -30.19 43.09 -47.98
N LEU A 12 -29.80 41.83 -48.24
CA LEU A 12 -29.30 41.40 -49.56
C LEU A 12 -30.35 41.64 -50.66
N LEU A 13 -31.61 41.28 -50.41
CA LEU A 13 -32.69 41.47 -51.37
C LEU A 13 -32.95 42.96 -51.66
N LEU A 14 -32.82 43.85 -50.68
CA LEU A 14 -32.91 45.30 -50.85
C LEU A 14 -31.68 45.88 -51.60
N VAL A 15 -30.47 45.40 -51.31
CA VAL A 15 -29.23 45.86 -51.98
C VAL A 15 -29.17 45.43 -53.44
N PHE A 16 -29.60 44.20 -53.76
CA PHE A 16 -29.66 43.70 -55.14
C PHE A 16 -30.96 44.08 -55.88
N LEU A 17 -31.93 44.69 -55.20
CA LEU A 17 -33.20 45.10 -55.78
C LEU A 17 -33.06 45.95 -57.06
N PRO A 18 -32.14 46.95 -57.16
CA PRO A 18 -32.01 47.75 -58.38
C PRO A 18 -31.64 46.90 -59.60
N TYR A 19 -30.77 45.89 -59.41
CA TYR A 19 -30.37 44.96 -60.46
C TYR A 19 -31.50 43.99 -60.82
N LEU A 20 -32.12 43.36 -59.81
CA LEU A 20 -33.25 42.44 -59.98
C LEU A 20 -34.49 43.12 -60.58
N SER A 21 -34.63 44.44 -60.42
CA SER A 21 -35.71 45.25 -61.00
C SER A 21 -35.69 45.32 -62.53
N LEU A 22 -34.55 45.01 -63.15
CA LEU A 22 -34.42 44.96 -64.61
C LEU A 22 -35.04 43.68 -65.21
N GLU A 23 -35.13 42.60 -64.44
CA GLU A 23 -35.58 41.28 -64.89
C GLU A 23 -37.07 40.98 -64.59
N SER A 24 -37.72 41.78 -63.74
CA SER A 24 -39.12 41.57 -63.32
C SER A 24 -39.89 42.86 -63.16
N SER A 25 -41.04 42.97 -63.84
CA SER A 25 -41.96 44.11 -63.70
C SER A 25 -42.41 44.33 -62.25
N PHE A 26 -42.70 43.26 -61.53
CA PHE A 26 -43.09 43.33 -60.11
C PHE A 26 -41.98 43.93 -59.23
N LEU A 27 -40.73 43.52 -59.44
CA LEU A 27 -39.60 44.09 -58.70
C LEU A 27 -39.28 45.53 -59.15
N ARG A 28 -39.55 45.87 -60.42
CA ARG A 28 -39.47 47.25 -60.93
C ARG A 28 -40.50 48.16 -60.30
N ASP A 29 -41.74 47.71 -60.17
CA ASP A 29 -42.81 48.51 -59.58
C ASP A 29 -42.54 48.72 -58.08
N ILE A 30 -41.99 47.72 -57.38
CA ILE A 30 -41.48 47.87 -56.00
C ILE A 30 -40.30 48.85 -55.95
N TYR A 31 -39.30 48.72 -56.84
CA TYR A 31 -38.14 49.62 -56.88
C TYR A 31 -38.54 51.08 -57.16
N VAL A 32 -39.47 51.31 -58.09
CA VAL A 32 -40.03 52.65 -58.39
C VAL A 32 -40.85 53.16 -57.20
N TYR A 33 -41.62 52.33 -56.51
CA TYR A 33 -42.36 52.69 -55.30
C TYR A 33 -41.42 53.09 -54.13
N LEU A 34 -40.22 52.49 -54.06
CA LEU A 34 -39.18 52.78 -53.07
C LEU A 34 -38.41 54.08 -53.38
N VAL A 35 -38.12 54.35 -54.66
CA VAL A 35 -37.22 55.44 -55.10
C VAL A 35 -37.99 56.68 -55.59
N SER A 36 -39.32 56.61 -55.73
CA SER A 36 -40.17 57.72 -56.16
C SER A 36 -40.12 58.93 -55.22
N ASP A 37 -39.54 60.03 -55.72
CA ASP A 37 -39.37 61.33 -55.03
C ASP A 37 -40.68 62.12 -54.81
N LYS A 38 -41.86 61.51 -55.03
CA LYS A 38 -43.19 62.17 -54.98
C LYS A 38 -43.98 61.98 -53.67
N GLY A 39 -43.30 61.64 -52.57
CA GLY A 39 -43.81 61.86 -51.21
C GLY A 39 -43.71 60.67 -50.25
N THR A 40 -43.40 60.97 -48.98
CA THR A 40 -43.50 60.16 -47.74
C THR A 40 -42.80 58.78 -47.67
N ASN A 41 -42.62 58.06 -48.77
CA ASN A 41 -42.08 56.70 -48.75
C ASN A 41 -40.57 56.69 -48.46
N LYS A 42 -39.80 57.63 -49.03
CA LYS A 42 -38.35 57.74 -48.79
C LYS A 42 -38.03 57.89 -47.30
N GLU A 43 -38.74 58.79 -46.63
CA GLU A 43 -38.64 59.02 -45.18
C GLU A 43 -39.02 57.74 -44.38
N TYR A 44 -40.08 57.04 -44.79
CA TYR A 44 -40.46 55.75 -44.19
C TYR A 44 -39.35 54.70 -44.34
N PHE A 45 -38.70 54.59 -45.49
CA PHE A 45 -37.60 53.65 -45.70
C PHE A 45 -36.31 54.04 -44.97
N GLU A 46 -35.99 55.33 -44.86
CA GLU A 46 -34.89 55.82 -44.00
C GLU A 46 -35.16 55.50 -42.52
N VAL A 47 -36.39 55.64 -42.05
CA VAL A 47 -36.81 55.25 -40.68
C VAL A 47 -36.73 53.73 -40.49
N VAL A 48 -37.19 52.91 -41.44
CA VAL A 48 -37.11 51.45 -41.36
C VAL A 48 -35.65 50.96 -41.38
N LEU A 49 -34.80 51.51 -42.26
CA LEU A 49 -33.37 51.20 -42.30
C LEU A 49 -32.68 51.63 -41.00
N SER A 50 -33.02 52.79 -40.45
CA SER A 50 -32.52 53.26 -39.14
C SER A 50 -32.94 52.32 -38.01
N ALA A 51 -34.20 51.85 -38.00
CA ALA A 51 -34.69 50.89 -37.02
C ALA A 51 -33.96 49.53 -37.13
N ILE A 52 -33.69 49.05 -38.35
CA ILE A 52 -32.88 47.84 -38.59
C ILE A 52 -31.43 48.04 -38.15
N ALA A 53 -30.83 49.21 -38.40
CA ALA A 53 -29.49 49.55 -37.95
C ALA A 53 -29.39 49.60 -36.42
N ILE A 54 -30.37 50.21 -35.74
CA ILE A 54 -30.47 50.22 -34.27
C ILE A 54 -30.64 48.79 -33.73
N LEU A 55 -31.52 47.98 -34.32
CA LEU A 55 -31.78 46.61 -33.88
C LEU A 55 -30.55 45.69 -34.06
N THR A 56 -29.87 45.78 -35.21
CA THR A 56 -28.65 45.00 -35.48
C THR A 56 -27.49 45.43 -34.58
N THR A 57 -27.33 46.73 -34.37
CA THR A 57 -26.34 47.29 -33.42
C THR A 57 -26.62 46.83 -31.99
N PHE A 58 -27.87 46.90 -31.53
CA PHE A 58 -28.30 46.36 -30.23
C PHE A 58 -28.01 44.86 -30.10
N LEU A 59 -28.27 44.08 -31.15
CA LEU A 59 -27.99 42.64 -31.16
C LEU A 59 -26.48 42.36 -31.06
N MET A 60 -25.64 43.12 -31.76
CA MET A 60 -24.17 43.00 -31.66
C MET A 60 -23.69 43.32 -30.24
N PHE A 61 -24.10 44.45 -29.66
CA PHE A 61 -23.73 44.81 -28.28
C PHE A 61 -24.24 43.78 -27.26
N TYR A 62 -25.44 43.23 -27.45
CA TYR A 62 -25.97 42.18 -26.59
C TYR A 62 -25.15 40.87 -26.66
N LEU A 63 -24.73 40.47 -27.86
CA LEU A 63 -23.86 39.31 -28.07
C LEU A 63 -22.46 39.53 -27.49
N GLN A 64 -21.87 40.70 -27.71
CA GLN A 64 -20.57 41.09 -27.14
C GLN A 64 -20.62 41.08 -25.61
N ARG A 65 -21.60 41.75 -24.99
CA ARG A 65 -21.78 41.78 -23.53
C ARG A 65 -21.93 40.37 -22.92
N ASN A 66 -22.62 39.47 -23.62
CA ASN A 66 -22.74 38.08 -23.17
C ASN A 66 -21.45 37.27 -23.34
N ARG A 67 -20.60 37.59 -24.33
CA ARG A 67 -19.26 37.01 -24.47
C ARG A 67 -18.33 37.51 -23.35
N GLU A 68 -18.29 38.81 -23.10
CA GLU A 68 -17.51 39.45 -22.04
C GLU A 68 -17.89 38.91 -20.66
N ARG A 69 -19.18 38.77 -20.36
CA ARG A 69 -19.66 38.13 -19.12
C ARG A 69 -19.14 36.70 -18.95
N LYS A 70 -19.14 35.89 -20.02
CA LYS A 70 -18.60 34.51 -19.96
C LYS A 70 -17.09 34.50 -19.73
N ILE A 71 -16.34 35.37 -20.41
CA ILE A 71 -14.89 35.51 -20.21
C ILE A 71 -14.60 35.91 -18.77
N LYS A 72 -15.26 36.95 -18.25
CA LYS A 72 -15.07 37.40 -16.86
C LYS A 72 -15.37 36.31 -15.83
N ILE A 73 -16.42 35.52 -16.00
CA ILE A 73 -16.73 34.38 -15.11
C ILE A 73 -15.61 33.32 -15.13
N ILE A 74 -14.92 33.13 -16.27
CA ILE A 74 -13.77 32.21 -16.36
C ILE A 74 -12.54 32.83 -15.70
N GLU A 75 -12.26 34.11 -15.94
CA GLU A 75 -11.15 34.84 -15.31
C GLU A 75 -11.27 34.90 -13.78
N ASP A 76 -12.45 35.24 -13.26
CA ASP A 76 -12.71 35.32 -11.82
C ASP A 76 -12.53 33.92 -11.17
N LYS A 77 -13.04 32.84 -11.78
CA LYS A 77 -12.81 31.46 -11.33
C LYS A 77 -11.34 31.04 -11.37
N ASN A 78 -10.60 31.46 -12.39
CA ASN A 78 -9.17 31.16 -12.49
C ASN A 78 -8.38 31.89 -11.38
N ARG A 79 -8.68 33.16 -11.12
CA ARG A 79 -8.08 33.94 -10.01
C ARG A 79 -8.39 33.34 -8.64
N GLU A 80 -9.63 32.91 -8.40
CA GLU A 80 -10.00 32.19 -7.17
C GLU A 80 -9.17 30.90 -7.01
N LYS A 81 -8.97 30.14 -8.09
CA LYS A 81 -8.13 28.93 -8.08
C LYS A 81 -6.66 29.25 -7.81
N GLU A 82 -6.11 30.29 -8.45
CA GLU A 82 -4.73 30.74 -8.23
C GLU A 82 -4.49 31.19 -6.78
N GLN A 83 -5.38 32.02 -6.22
CA GLN A 83 -5.30 32.46 -4.82
C GLN A 83 -5.40 31.28 -3.85
N LYS A 84 -6.31 30.33 -4.12
CA LYS A 84 -6.46 29.10 -3.32
C LYS A 84 -5.18 28.26 -3.36
N ASN A 85 -4.56 28.08 -4.53
CA ASN A 85 -3.31 27.35 -4.67
C ASN A 85 -2.14 28.04 -3.94
N LEU A 86 -2.01 29.37 -4.05
CA LEU A 86 -0.98 30.14 -3.36
C LEU A 86 -1.10 30.04 -1.83
N TYR A 87 -2.33 30.03 -1.29
CA TYR A 87 -2.58 29.81 0.13
C TYR A 87 -2.06 28.45 0.60
N PHE A 88 -2.39 27.37 -0.11
CA PHE A 88 -1.91 26.03 0.26
C PHE A 88 -0.39 25.86 0.04
N GLU A 89 0.19 26.49 -0.97
CA GLU A 89 1.65 26.50 -1.18
C GLU A 89 2.39 27.17 -0.01
N GLN A 90 1.93 28.34 0.44
CA GLN A 90 2.52 29.03 1.59
C GLN A 90 2.39 28.18 2.87
N ARG A 91 1.24 27.57 3.08
CA ARG A 91 0.97 26.72 4.25
C ARG A 91 1.82 25.44 4.25
N GLU A 92 1.97 24.77 3.09
CA GLU A 92 2.85 23.61 2.93
C GLU A 92 4.33 23.97 3.16
N LYS A 93 4.79 25.15 2.74
CA LYS A 93 6.13 25.65 3.06
C LYS A 93 6.32 25.81 4.57
N SER A 94 5.36 26.44 5.26
CA SER A 94 5.42 26.61 6.72
C SER A 94 5.46 25.27 7.47
N TYR A 95 4.64 24.28 7.08
CA TYR A 95 4.72 22.95 7.66
C TYR A 95 6.07 22.26 7.37
N ALA A 96 6.57 22.34 6.13
CA ALA A 96 7.83 21.71 5.73
C ALA A 96 9.07 22.27 6.46
N GLU A 97 9.02 23.47 7.02
CA GLU A 97 10.10 24.05 7.84
C GLU A 97 10.17 23.48 9.26
N VAL A 98 9.03 23.06 9.83
CA VAL A 98 8.94 22.50 11.19
C VAL A 98 8.91 20.97 11.24
N ARG A 99 8.78 20.28 10.10
CA ARG A 99 8.77 18.81 10.04
C ARG A 99 10.10 18.20 10.53
N PRO A 100 10.06 17.15 11.35
CA PRO A 100 11.25 16.38 11.71
C PRO A 100 11.80 15.60 10.52
N LEU A 101 13.07 15.26 10.65
CA LEU A 101 13.73 14.15 9.98
C LEU A 101 14.41 13.33 11.06
N PHE A 102 13.79 12.21 11.44
CA PHE A 102 14.42 11.22 12.29
C PHE A 102 15.51 10.49 11.50
N ILE A 103 16.72 10.40 12.06
CA ILE A 103 17.89 9.78 11.44
C ILE A 103 18.35 8.63 12.34
N VAL A 104 18.65 7.47 11.74
CA VAL A 104 19.17 6.31 12.48
C VAL A 104 20.69 6.25 12.30
N GLN A 105 21.44 6.66 13.32
CA GLN A 105 22.86 6.37 13.41
C GLN A 105 23.08 4.91 13.86
N LYS A 106 24.17 4.27 13.42
CA LYS A 106 24.46 2.86 13.74
C LYS A 106 25.91 2.70 14.17
N ARG A 107 26.14 2.06 15.31
CA ARG A 107 27.49 1.81 15.86
C ARG A 107 27.49 0.45 16.57
N GLN A 108 28.31 -0.48 16.08
CA GLN A 108 28.58 -1.77 16.76
C GLN A 108 27.31 -2.54 17.18
N GLY A 109 26.37 -2.75 16.26
CA GLY A 109 25.10 -3.45 16.55
C GLY A 109 24.01 -2.60 17.19
N ILE A 110 24.32 -1.41 17.72
CA ILE A 110 23.35 -0.49 18.31
C ILE A 110 22.90 0.54 17.28
N GLY A 111 21.59 0.77 17.21
CA GLY A 111 20.94 1.86 16.49
C GLY A 111 20.54 2.99 17.43
N ASP A 112 20.80 4.23 17.02
CA ASP A 112 20.43 5.45 17.73
C ASP A 112 19.53 6.31 16.85
N ILE A 113 18.33 6.64 17.32
CA ILE A 113 17.42 7.57 16.62
C ILE A 113 17.66 9.00 17.12
N GLU A 114 18.11 9.86 16.22
CA GLU A 114 18.32 11.29 16.47
C GLU A 114 17.29 12.15 15.72
N LEU A 115 16.89 13.25 16.35
CA LEU A 115 15.98 14.23 15.77
C LEU A 115 16.74 15.33 15.01
N PHE A 116 16.59 15.39 13.68
CA PHE A 116 17.01 16.54 12.88
C PHE A 116 15.79 17.39 12.48
N MET A 117 15.92 18.72 12.51
CA MET A 117 14.89 19.65 12.00
C MET A 117 15.51 20.98 11.55
N ARG A 118 14.76 21.77 10.79
CA ARG A 118 15.18 23.13 10.35
C ARG A 118 14.78 24.21 11.35
N GLY A 119 13.54 24.17 11.82
CA GLY A 119 13.04 25.01 12.92
C GLY A 119 13.80 24.84 14.24
N LYS A 120 13.49 25.70 15.21
CA LYS A 120 14.01 25.67 16.59
C LYS A 120 12.95 25.28 17.61
N GLU A 121 11.69 25.25 17.18
CA GLU A 121 10.50 24.91 17.95
C GLU A 121 10.58 23.43 18.37
N PRO A 122 10.14 23.06 19.59
CA PRO A 122 10.15 21.68 20.03
C PRO A 122 9.08 20.85 19.31
N ILE A 123 9.32 19.55 19.24
CA ILE A 123 8.33 18.53 18.87
C ILE A 123 7.71 18.00 20.15
N LEU A 124 6.39 17.79 20.13
CA LEU A 124 5.59 17.49 21.31
C LEU A 124 4.95 16.10 21.23
N ASN A 125 4.58 15.55 22.40
CA ASN A 125 3.81 14.31 22.53
C ASN A 125 4.46 13.11 21.81
N ILE A 126 5.78 12.94 21.99
CA ILE A 126 6.53 11.88 21.31
C ILE A 126 6.22 10.55 21.99
N LYS A 127 5.73 9.59 21.21
CA LYS A 127 5.45 8.21 21.65
C LYS A 127 6.26 7.26 20.78
N ILE A 128 7.03 6.39 21.42
CA ILE A 128 7.92 5.44 20.75
C ILE A 128 7.45 4.02 21.04
N TYR A 129 7.11 3.29 19.98
CA TYR A 129 6.67 1.89 20.01
C TYR A 129 7.78 1.03 19.42
N LEU A 130 8.22 -0.01 20.14
CA LEU A 130 9.36 -0.86 19.78
C LEU A 130 8.92 -2.33 19.66
N LYS A 131 8.82 -2.84 18.43
CA LYS A 131 8.55 -4.27 18.17
C LYS A 131 9.88 -5.02 18.09
N LEU A 132 10.13 -5.84 19.11
CA LEU A 132 11.22 -6.80 19.13
C LEU A 132 10.83 -8.05 18.32
N ILE A 133 11.79 -8.60 17.60
CA ILE A 133 11.64 -9.84 16.81
C ILE A 133 11.12 -10.97 17.71
N ASN A 134 11.66 -11.05 18.93
CA ASN A 134 11.37 -12.12 19.88
C ASN A 134 10.05 -11.94 20.65
N SER A 135 9.30 -10.84 20.41
CA SER A 135 8.04 -10.59 21.11
C SER A 135 6.97 -11.63 20.72
N VAL A 136 6.47 -12.37 21.71
CA VAL A 136 5.38 -13.36 21.54
C VAL A 136 4.01 -12.70 21.55
N THR A 137 3.91 -11.49 22.12
CA THR A 137 2.70 -10.66 22.08
C THR A 137 2.94 -9.44 21.20
N ASP A 138 1.95 -9.08 20.40
CA ASP A 138 1.98 -7.84 19.61
C ASP A 138 1.74 -6.57 20.44
N SER A 139 1.40 -6.70 21.73
CA SER A 139 1.08 -5.59 22.63
C SER A 139 2.26 -4.64 22.85
N LEU A 140 2.24 -3.49 22.18
CA LEU A 140 3.29 -2.46 22.26
C LEU A 140 2.92 -1.34 23.24
N SER A 141 3.48 -1.38 24.45
CA SER A 141 3.43 -0.25 25.39
C SER A 141 4.38 0.86 24.92
N PRO A 142 3.92 2.10 24.69
CA PRO A 142 4.79 3.19 24.23
C PRO A 142 5.69 3.71 25.34
N VAL A 143 6.95 4.00 25.00
CA VAL A 143 7.78 4.93 25.77
C VAL A 143 7.35 6.35 25.42
N ILE A 144 6.97 7.13 26.44
CA ILE A 144 6.54 8.52 26.29
C ILE A 144 7.74 9.44 26.52
N VAL A 145 7.96 10.37 25.59
CA VAL A 145 8.94 11.45 25.67
C VAL A 145 8.17 12.76 25.46
N ASP A 146 8.07 13.59 26.50
CA ASP A 146 7.15 14.74 26.49
C ASP A 146 7.42 15.72 25.34
N SER A 147 8.70 16.07 25.14
CA SER A 147 9.15 16.90 24.04
C SER A 147 10.61 16.66 23.68
N ALA A 148 11.01 16.98 22.45
CA ALA A 148 12.40 16.98 22.01
C ALA A 148 12.70 18.11 21.02
N THR A 149 13.98 18.43 20.89
CA THR A 149 14.53 19.49 20.05
C THR A 149 15.63 18.96 19.11
N LYS A 150 16.13 19.83 18.24
CA LYS A 150 17.13 19.47 17.23
C LYS A 150 18.43 18.94 17.86
N GLY A 151 18.81 17.73 17.48
CA GLY A 151 20.01 17.05 17.94
C GLY A 151 19.78 16.11 19.12
N ASP A 152 18.56 16.09 19.67
CA ASP A 152 18.22 15.17 20.76
C ASP A 152 18.15 13.72 20.25
N LYS A 153 18.70 12.82 21.05
CA LYS A 153 18.65 11.37 20.85
C LYS A 153 17.42 10.83 21.57
N LEU A 154 16.53 10.19 20.81
CA LEU A 154 15.20 9.77 21.29
C LEU A 154 15.19 8.32 21.81
N LEU A 155 15.98 7.44 21.19
CA LEU A 155 16.04 6.02 21.54
C LEU A 155 17.41 5.42 21.13
N SER A 156 17.96 4.56 21.99
CA SER A 156 18.92 3.51 21.60
C SER A 156 18.18 2.17 21.52
N PHE A 157 18.52 1.35 20.53
CA PHE A 157 17.94 0.03 20.34
C PHE A 157 18.97 -0.93 19.74
N ASP A 158 18.77 -2.23 19.94
CA ASP A 158 19.62 -3.26 19.34
C ASP A 158 19.13 -3.56 17.91
N LEU A 159 20.02 -3.50 16.92
CA LEU A 159 19.72 -3.78 15.51
C LEU A 159 19.47 -5.27 15.23
N GLY A 160 19.97 -6.16 16.10
CA GLY A 160 19.77 -7.61 16.02
C GLY A 160 18.39 -8.03 16.51
N ASP A 161 17.91 -7.44 17.60
CA ASP A 161 16.63 -7.81 18.25
C ASP A 161 15.42 -6.98 17.80
N THR A 162 15.62 -5.84 17.13
CA THR A 162 14.53 -4.92 16.74
C THR A 162 14.00 -5.18 15.34
N GLU A 163 12.70 -5.51 15.23
CA GLU A 163 12.01 -5.66 13.95
C GLU A 163 11.57 -4.29 13.40
N MET A 164 10.94 -3.47 14.26
CA MET A 164 10.28 -2.24 13.84
C MET A 164 10.21 -1.23 14.99
N ILE A 165 10.36 0.05 14.67
CA ILE A 165 10.14 1.16 15.59
C ILE A 165 9.16 2.13 14.94
N VAL A 166 8.12 2.51 15.67
CA VAL A 166 7.21 3.59 15.27
C VAL A 166 7.35 4.74 16.26
N ILE A 167 7.68 5.93 15.77
CA ILE A 167 7.62 7.17 16.54
C ILE A 167 6.40 7.95 16.06
N SER A 168 5.47 8.28 16.95
CA SER A 168 4.38 9.22 16.71
C SER A 168 4.66 10.52 17.47
N CYS A 169 4.39 11.67 16.87
CA CYS A 169 4.59 12.98 17.50
C CYS A 169 3.75 14.08 16.84
N LYS A 170 3.78 15.29 17.40
CA LYS A 170 3.19 16.50 16.81
C LYS A 170 4.23 17.61 16.64
N THR A 171 4.17 18.30 15.51
CA THR A 171 4.90 19.57 15.31
C THR A 171 4.22 20.70 16.10
N PHE A 172 4.94 21.83 16.28
CA PHE A 172 4.38 23.06 16.85
C PHE A 172 3.17 23.63 16.06
N LEU A 173 3.00 23.27 14.78
CA LEU A 173 1.85 23.64 13.97
C LEU A 173 0.70 22.60 14.02
N GLU A 174 0.71 21.71 15.02
CA GLU A 174 -0.27 20.63 15.23
C GLU A 174 -0.35 19.58 14.10
N GLU A 175 0.62 19.54 13.18
CA GLU A 175 0.74 18.47 12.17
C GLU A 175 1.19 17.17 12.88
N SER A 176 0.36 16.13 12.81
CA SER A 176 0.69 14.80 13.33
C SER A 176 1.67 14.09 12.39
N ILE A 177 2.81 13.67 12.94
CA ILE A 177 3.91 13.05 12.20
C ILE A 177 4.18 11.67 12.76
N TYR A 178 4.48 10.74 11.86
CA TYR A 178 4.90 9.39 12.19
C TYR A 178 6.23 9.08 11.49
N PHE A 179 7.09 8.36 12.18
CA PHE A 179 8.31 7.80 11.62
C PHE A 179 8.33 6.30 11.87
N VAL A 180 8.74 5.56 10.84
CA VAL A 180 8.91 4.12 10.88
C VAL A 180 10.37 3.83 10.58
N TYR A 181 11.04 3.13 11.49
CA TYR A 181 12.20 2.32 11.17
C TYR A 181 11.78 0.85 11.08
N PHE A 182 12.28 0.14 10.08
CA PHE A 182 12.07 -1.29 9.91
C PHE A 182 13.41 -1.98 9.62
N ILE A 183 13.54 -3.22 10.08
CA ILE A 183 14.69 -4.08 9.86
C ILE A 183 15.08 -4.15 8.37
N GLY A 184 16.38 -4.25 8.09
CA GLY A 184 16.90 -4.08 6.73
C GLY A 184 17.12 -2.61 6.34
N ASP A 185 17.24 -1.71 7.32
CA ASP A 185 17.57 -0.28 7.15
C ASP A 185 16.52 0.54 6.39
N SER A 186 15.26 0.11 6.42
CA SER A 186 14.16 0.82 5.76
C SER A 186 13.55 1.87 6.69
N THR A 187 13.39 3.09 6.20
CA THR A 187 12.85 4.22 6.97
C THR A 187 11.83 5.02 6.18
N PHE A 188 10.76 5.42 6.85
CA PHE A 188 9.67 6.19 6.26
C PHE A 188 9.19 7.28 7.23
N HIS A 189 8.88 8.44 6.69
CA HIS A 189 8.36 9.59 7.42
C HIS A 189 7.01 9.98 6.81
N TYR A 190 5.97 9.84 7.62
CA TYR A 190 4.58 10.10 7.25
C TYR A 190 4.05 11.35 7.95
N ARG A 191 3.16 12.07 7.29
CA ARG A 191 2.28 13.05 7.93
C ARG A 191 0.82 12.66 7.73
N LEU A 192 -0.02 12.97 8.72
CA LEU A 192 -1.48 12.85 8.59
C LEU A 192 -2.05 14.19 8.13
N ILE A 193 -2.64 14.21 6.94
CA ILE A 193 -3.28 15.39 6.36
C ILE A 193 -4.72 15.49 6.87
N GLN A 194 -5.01 16.51 7.67
CA GLN A 194 -6.31 16.65 8.34
C GLN A 194 -7.37 17.39 7.51
N THR A 195 -7.00 18.09 6.44
CA THR A 195 -7.96 18.87 5.63
C THR A 195 -7.94 18.47 4.16
N TRP A 196 -9.14 18.39 3.59
CA TRP A 196 -9.35 18.10 2.16
C TRP A 196 -8.60 19.07 1.23
N GLY A 197 -8.45 20.34 1.63
CA GLY A 197 -7.73 21.34 0.85
C GLY A 197 -6.23 21.07 0.76
N ASP A 198 -5.61 20.67 1.87
CA ASP A 198 -4.19 20.31 1.92
C ASP A 198 -3.94 18.97 1.19
N PHE A 199 -4.90 18.03 1.27
CA PHE A 199 -4.85 16.74 0.57
C PHE A 199 -4.86 16.91 -0.95
N GLU A 200 -5.87 17.64 -1.47
CA GLU A 200 -5.98 17.95 -2.91
C GLU A 200 -4.78 18.74 -3.42
N TYR A 201 -4.33 19.74 -2.65
CA TYR A 201 -3.12 20.49 -3.01
C TYR A 201 -1.92 19.55 -3.11
N SER A 202 -1.71 18.66 -2.14
CA SER A 202 -0.55 17.79 -2.15
C SER A 202 -0.57 16.77 -3.29
N ARG A 203 -1.68 16.04 -3.45
CA ARG A 203 -1.88 15.06 -4.54
C ARG A 203 -1.61 15.66 -5.92
N GLN A 204 -1.99 16.93 -6.14
CA GLN A 204 -1.82 17.61 -7.42
C GLN A 204 -0.45 18.28 -7.61
N ASN A 205 0.23 18.73 -6.54
CA ASN A 205 1.37 19.65 -6.65
C ASN A 205 2.70 19.16 -6.03
N THR A 206 2.71 18.18 -5.12
CA THR A 206 3.97 17.74 -4.47
C THR A 206 4.61 16.51 -5.12
N GLY A 207 3.84 15.73 -5.88
CA GLY A 207 4.30 14.46 -6.47
C GLY A 207 4.62 13.36 -5.44
N ARG A 208 4.20 13.52 -4.17
CA ARG A 208 4.45 12.56 -3.10
C ARG A 208 3.47 11.39 -3.14
N HIS A 209 3.92 10.26 -2.60
CA HIS A 209 3.13 9.06 -2.43
C HIS A 209 2.36 9.08 -1.11
N PHE A 210 1.26 8.35 -1.08
CA PHE A 210 0.42 8.15 0.08
C PHE A 210 0.40 6.68 0.46
N LEU A 211 0.14 6.39 1.73
CA LEU A 211 0.08 5.02 2.26
C LEU A 211 -0.96 4.18 1.51
N SER A 212 -2.11 4.76 1.19
CA SER A 212 -3.17 4.13 0.37
C SER A 212 -2.76 3.79 -1.06
N ASP A 213 -1.70 4.40 -1.62
CA ASP A 213 -1.18 4.02 -2.93
C ASP A 213 -0.62 2.59 -2.94
N ILE A 214 -0.24 2.08 -1.76
CA ILE A 214 0.36 0.76 -1.55
C ILE A 214 -0.65 -0.18 -0.90
N THR A 215 -1.27 0.23 0.21
CA THR A 215 -2.21 -0.62 0.98
C THR A 215 -3.55 -0.81 0.27
N LYS A 216 -3.90 0.10 -0.65
CA LYS A 216 -5.21 0.20 -1.33
C LYS A 216 -6.41 0.42 -0.39
N GLN A 217 -6.17 0.77 0.87
CA GLN A 217 -7.21 1.01 1.87
C GLN A 217 -7.66 2.48 1.88
N GLU A 218 -8.96 2.72 2.12
CA GLU A 218 -9.46 4.11 2.18
C GLU A 218 -9.00 4.85 3.45
N TYR A 219 -8.91 4.16 4.59
CA TYR A 219 -8.49 4.78 5.85
C TYR A 219 -7.03 5.26 5.86
N ASP A 220 -6.19 4.73 4.97
CA ASP A 220 -4.81 5.16 4.77
C ASP A 220 -4.66 6.41 3.87
N LYS A 221 -5.75 6.91 3.28
CA LYS A 221 -5.69 7.95 2.23
C LYS A 221 -5.08 9.27 2.68
N ASP A 222 -5.18 9.57 3.97
CA ASP A 222 -4.74 10.84 4.55
C ASP A 222 -3.27 10.80 5.03
N PHE A 223 -2.60 9.64 4.96
CA PHE A 223 -1.19 9.48 5.30
C PHE A 223 -0.27 9.68 4.09
N GLU A 224 0.45 10.80 4.06
CA GLU A 224 1.42 11.13 3.01
C GLU A 224 2.85 10.80 3.44
N ILE A 225 3.61 10.15 2.57
CA ILE A 225 5.05 9.89 2.72
C ILE A 225 5.82 11.11 2.22
N TYR A 226 6.33 11.95 3.14
CA TYR A 226 7.13 13.13 2.77
C TYR A 226 8.63 12.84 2.70
N LYS A 227 9.09 11.75 3.31
CA LYS A 227 10.45 11.24 3.15
C LYS A 227 10.47 9.72 3.31
N SER A 228 11.33 9.06 2.56
CA SER A 228 11.69 7.66 2.77
C SER A 228 13.17 7.44 2.41
N HIS A 229 13.72 6.37 2.96
CA HIS A 229 14.97 5.76 2.51
C HIS A 229 14.86 4.26 2.73
N VAL A 230 14.92 3.51 1.65
CA VAL A 230 14.87 2.05 1.62
C VAL A 230 16.18 1.56 1.04
N LYS A 231 16.86 0.66 1.74
CA LYS A 231 18.17 0.12 1.32
C LYS A 231 18.03 -1.01 0.29
N TYR A 232 16.89 -1.69 0.30
CA TYR A 232 16.58 -2.85 -0.53
C TYR A 232 15.21 -2.65 -1.17
N ASP A 233 15.15 -2.37 -2.48
CA ASP A 233 13.91 -1.95 -3.17
C ASP A 233 12.74 -2.93 -2.99
N TYR A 234 13.02 -4.22 -2.86
CA TYR A 234 12.00 -5.26 -2.60
C TYR A 234 11.31 -5.10 -1.22
N LEU A 235 11.96 -4.44 -0.26
CA LEU A 235 11.36 -4.05 1.02
C LEU A 235 10.58 -2.73 0.96
N TYR A 236 10.35 -2.11 -0.21
CA TYR A 236 9.67 -0.82 -0.25
C TYR A 236 8.23 -0.88 0.28
N ASN A 237 7.49 -1.96 0.04
CA ASN A 237 6.07 -2.06 0.43
C ASN A 237 5.86 -2.57 1.87
N LEU A 238 6.62 -3.58 2.30
CA LEU A 238 6.40 -4.33 3.55
C LEU A 238 6.35 -3.46 4.83
N PRO A 239 7.26 -2.50 5.07
CA PRO A 239 7.22 -1.62 6.24
C PRO A 239 5.98 -0.73 6.28
N GLN A 240 5.46 -0.38 5.10
CA GLN A 240 4.30 0.50 4.94
C GLN A 240 3.01 -0.28 5.19
N LEU A 241 2.90 -1.50 4.64
CA LEU A 241 1.85 -2.45 4.99
C LEU A 241 1.82 -2.70 6.50
N LYS A 242 2.98 -2.97 7.12
CA LYS A 242 3.11 -3.15 8.59
C LYS A 242 2.74 -1.90 9.38
N PHE A 243 3.03 -0.70 8.89
CA PHE A 243 2.65 0.55 9.53
C PHE A 243 1.15 0.81 9.49
N SER A 244 0.50 0.65 8.33
CA SER A 244 -0.97 0.68 8.20
C SER A 244 -1.65 -0.34 9.13
N LYS A 245 -1.17 -1.60 9.12
CA LYS A 245 -1.55 -2.67 10.07
C LYS A 245 -1.53 -2.17 11.52
N MET A 246 -0.43 -1.53 11.95
CA MET A 246 -0.26 -1.03 13.32
C MET A 246 -1.15 0.16 13.66
N LEU A 247 -1.50 1.00 12.68
CA LEU A 247 -2.38 2.14 12.88
C LEU A 247 -3.86 1.75 13.05
N HIS A 248 -4.31 0.67 12.39
CA HIS A 248 -5.73 0.46 12.11
C HIS A 248 -6.37 -0.82 12.68
N LEU A 249 -5.60 -1.80 13.13
CA LEU A 249 -6.15 -3.11 13.54
C LEU A 249 -6.22 -3.38 15.04
N ASP A 250 -5.66 -2.51 15.90
CA ASP A 250 -5.18 -2.93 17.21
C ASP A 250 -4.34 -4.23 17.10
N LEU A 251 -3.46 -4.24 16.07
CA LEU A 251 -2.36 -5.19 15.77
C LEU A 251 -2.67 -6.36 14.78
N PHE A 252 -2.27 -6.12 13.50
CA PHE A 252 -1.74 -7.08 12.50
C PHE A 252 -2.65 -8.06 11.68
N LYS A 253 -2.91 -7.72 10.38
CA LYS A 253 -3.23 -8.58 9.19
C LYS A 253 -2.94 -7.85 7.85
N ASP A 254 -2.34 -8.35 6.75
CA ASP A 254 -1.53 -9.57 6.39
C ASP A 254 -0.53 -9.24 5.22
N TYR A 255 -0.10 -10.22 4.38
CA TYR A 255 0.58 -10.15 3.05
C TYR A 255 2.11 -9.99 2.84
N LEU A 256 2.78 -11.15 2.66
CA LEU A 256 3.48 -11.71 1.46
C LEU A 256 4.53 -10.97 0.56
N TYR A 257 5.53 -11.80 0.19
CA TYR A 257 6.41 -11.85 -1.01
C TYR A 257 7.40 -10.72 -1.38
N SER A 258 8.70 -10.98 -1.16
CA SER A 258 9.69 -11.24 -2.25
C SER A 258 11.04 -11.73 -1.71
N ASP A 259 11.86 -12.31 -2.59
CA ASP A 259 12.91 -13.29 -2.24
C ASP A 259 14.30 -12.69 -1.88
N THR A 260 15.11 -13.50 -1.20
CA THR A 260 16.55 -13.33 -0.88
C THR A 260 16.97 -12.15 0.02
N SER A 261 17.09 -12.41 1.33
CA SER A 261 17.95 -11.63 2.23
C SER A 261 18.76 -12.53 3.16
N GLN A 262 19.99 -12.12 3.49
CA GLN A 262 20.88 -12.82 4.42
C GLN A 262 20.58 -12.53 5.91
N ASN A 263 19.49 -11.82 6.23
CA ASN A 263 19.14 -11.52 7.62
C ASN A 263 18.30 -12.66 8.20
N TYR A 264 18.89 -13.46 9.09
CA TYR A 264 18.27 -14.57 9.81
C TYR A 264 16.89 -14.21 10.40
N ASN A 265 16.79 -13.09 11.12
CA ASN A 265 15.56 -12.70 11.81
C ASN A 265 14.46 -12.26 10.83
N LEU A 266 14.82 -11.63 9.71
CA LEU A 266 13.88 -11.33 8.63
C LEU A 266 13.36 -12.62 7.97
N ARG A 267 14.22 -13.62 7.76
CA ARG A 267 13.81 -14.94 7.21
C ARG A 267 12.83 -15.65 8.14
N LEU A 268 13.04 -15.58 9.46
CA LEU A 268 12.12 -16.15 10.45
C LEU A 268 10.73 -15.49 10.38
N VAL A 269 10.70 -14.16 10.35
CA VAL A 269 9.45 -13.40 10.22
C VAL A 269 8.74 -13.75 8.90
N MET A 270 9.48 -13.89 7.80
CA MET A 270 8.91 -14.31 6.51
C MET A 270 8.34 -15.74 6.53
N ALA A 271 8.95 -16.67 7.27
CA ALA A 271 8.45 -18.05 7.38
C ALA A 271 7.14 -18.17 8.18
N LEU A 272 6.95 -17.30 9.19
CA LEU A 272 5.79 -17.35 10.09
C LEU A 272 4.59 -16.51 9.60
N GLU A 273 4.83 -15.41 8.90
CA GLU A 273 3.81 -14.48 8.40
C GLU A 273 3.22 -14.93 7.05
N GLN A 274 2.92 -16.22 6.92
CA GLN A 274 2.25 -16.80 5.74
C GLN A 274 0.72 -16.86 5.93
N ASP A 275 0.00 -16.88 4.80
CA ASP A 275 -1.46 -16.72 4.75
C ASP A 275 -2.25 -17.97 5.19
N ASN A 276 -1.67 -19.17 5.04
CA ASN A 276 -2.31 -20.45 5.35
C ASN A 276 -1.37 -21.40 6.13
N VAL A 277 -1.92 -22.43 6.76
CA VAL A 277 -1.18 -23.29 7.70
C VAL A 277 -0.11 -24.14 6.99
N GLU A 278 -0.40 -24.54 5.76
CA GLU A 278 0.46 -25.28 4.84
C GLU A 278 1.77 -24.52 4.58
N LEU A 279 1.68 -23.21 4.28
CA LEU A 279 2.83 -22.36 4.05
C LEU A 279 3.51 -21.95 5.35
N ILE A 280 2.77 -21.65 6.43
CA ILE A 280 3.38 -21.34 7.75
C ILE A 280 4.29 -22.50 8.19
N ILE A 281 3.81 -23.75 8.08
CA ILE A 281 4.58 -24.92 8.49
C ILE A 281 5.70 -25.22 7.48
N SER A 282 5.43 -25.26 6.17
CA SER A 282 6.44 -25.63 5.18
C SER A 282 7.57 -24.59 5.04
N GLU A 283 7.28 -23.29 5.09
CA GLU A 283 8.32 -22.26 5.10
C GLU A 283 9.07 -22.23 6.45
N SER A 284 8.42 -22.58 7.57
CA SER A 284 9.13 -22.82 8.85
C SER A 284 10.10 -24.01 8.77
N ILE A 285 9.73 -25.08 8.07
CA ILE A 285 10.63 -26.23 7.84
C ILE A 285 11.78 -25.82 6.91
N ARG A 286 11.47 -25.10 5.83
CA ARG A 286 12.46 -24.59 4.88
C ARG A 286 13.45 -23.64 5.54
N PHE A 287 12.98 -22.76 6.43
CA PHE A 287 13.82 -21.87 7.24
C PHE A 287 14.89 -22.66 8.01
N VAL A 288 14.52 -23.75 8.71
CA VAL A 288 15.46 -24.62 9.43
C VAL A 288 16.44 -25.32 8.48
N ARG A 289 15.96 -25.80 7.32
CA ARG A 289 16.79 -26.47 6.31
C ARG A 289 17.90 -25.57 5.78
N GLU A 290 17.58 -24.31 5.55
CA GLU A 290 18.48 -23.31 4.97
C GLU A 290 19.29 -22.54 6.05
N LEU A 291 19.53 -23.13 7.23
CA LEU A 291 20.44 -22.61 8.25
C LEU A 291 21.87 -23.09 8.00
N THR A 292 22.86 -22.25 8.31
CA THR A 292 24.29 -22.61 8.18
C THR A 292 24.70 -23.71 9.15
N ILE A 293 24.07 -23.73 10.33
CA ILE A 293 24.27 -24.71 11.40
C ILE A 293 22.90 -25.18 11.89
N ILE A 294 22.64 -26.49 11.78
CA ILE A 294 21.38 -27.11 12.21
C ILE A 294 21.63 -27.86 13.52
N ASP A 295 21.14 -27.31 14.64
CA ASP A 295 21.28 -27.93 15.97
C ASP A 295 20.32 -29.11 16.17
N ALA A 296 20.88 -30.29 16.44
CA ALA A 296 20.12 -31.53 16.59
C ALA A 296 19.04 -31.49 17.68
N ASN A 297 19.28 -30.83 18.81
CA ASN A 297 18.30 -30.79 19.91
C ASN A 297 17.14 -29.84 19.57
N ILE A 298 17.43 -28.70 18.94
CA ILE A 298 16.39 -27.76 18.50
C ILE A 298 15.61 -28.37 17.33
N THR A 299 16.25 -29.05 16.37
CA THR A 299 15.54 -29.75 15.28
C THR A 299 14.65 -30.86 15.80
N SER A 300 15.15 -31.62 16.77
CA SER A 300 14.36 -32.66 17.43
C SER A 300 13.11 -32.09 18.12
N THR A 301 13.25 -30.95 18.81
CA THR A 301 12.14 -30.22 19.43
C THR A 301 11.15 -29.69 18.38
N PHE A 302 11.66 -29.14 17.28
CA PHE A 302 10.88 -28.63 16.16
C PHE A 302 10.02 -29.72 15.51
N ILE A 303 10.60 -30.90 15.23
CA ILE A 303 9.85 -32.07 14.74
C ILE A 303 8.75 -32.49 15.73
N GLY A 304 8.98 -32.33 17.04
CA GLY A 304 7.97 -32.58 18.06
C GLY A 304 6.73 -31.70 17.93
N VAL A 305 6.91 -30.41 17.63
CA VAL A 305 5.81 -29.47 17.37
C VAL A 305 5.05 -29.84 16.08
N LEU A 306 5.75 -30.30 15.05
CA LEU A 306 5.11 -30.79 13.81
C LEU A 306 4.26 -32.05 14.04
N ILE A 307 4.75 -32.98 14.87
CA ILE A 307 3.99 -34.17 15.30
C ILE A 307 2.74 -33.75 16.06
N GLU A 308 2.82 -32.80 17.00
CA GLU A 308 1.67 -32.34 17.79
C GLU A 308 0.52 -31.84 16.90
N TYR A 309 0.84 -31.04 15.88
CA TYR A 309 -0.16 -30.52 14.95
C TYR A 309 -0.75 -31.61 14.05
N LEU A 310 0.07 -32.50 13.47
CA LEU A 310 -0.43 -33.58 12.61
C LEU A 310 -1.22 -34.65 13.39
N SER A 311 -0.95 -34.81 14.69
CA SER A 311 -1.66 -35.76 15.56
C SER A 311 -3.06 -35.28 16.00
N SER A 312 -3.42 -34.03 15.73
CA SER A 312 -4.65 -33.42 16.25
C SER A 312 -5.51 -32.81 15.13
N PRO A 313 -6.70 -33.38 14.85
CA PRO A 313 -7.60 -32.87 13.80
C PRO A 313 -8.22 -31.51 14.16
N TRP A 314 -7.89 -30.92 15.31
CA TRP A 314 -8.22 -29.55 15.66
C TRP A 314 -7.36 -28.52 14.89
N TYR A 315 -6.12 -28.87 14.56
CA TYR A 315 -5.17 -27.95 13.91
C TYR A 315 -5.16 -28.13 12.39
N ILE A 316 -4.86 -29.34 11.93
CA ILE A 316 -4.72 -29.66 10.51
C ILE A 316 -5.38 -30.99 10.15
N THR A 317 -5.81 -31.10 8.90
CA THR A 317 -6.15 -32.36 8.23
C THR A 317 -5.07 -32.68 7.20
N SER A 318 -5.00 -33.95 6.76
CA SER A 318 -4.01 -34.38 5.78
C SER A 318 -4.55 -35.40 4.80
N GLU A 319 -4.05 -35.35 3.57
CA GLU A 319 -4.35 -36.29 2.49
C GLU A 319 -3.21 -37.30 2.30
N ASN A 320 -3.45 -38.32 1.48
CA ASN A 320 -2.44 -39.30 1.09
C ASN A 320 -1.55 -38.73 -0.03
N ILE A 321 -0.24 -38.97 0.02
CA ILE A 321 0.73 -38.46 -0.97
C ILE A 321 0.50 -38.97 -2.40
N GLY A 322 -0.27 -40.06 -2.57
CA GLY A 322 -0.74 -40.52 -3.88
C GLY A 322 0.38 -40.79 -4.89
N ASP A 323 0.39 -40.04 -6.00
CA ASP A 323 1.37 -40.20 -7.07
C ASP A 323 2.75 -39.61 -6.75
N ASP A 324 2.86 -38.71 -5.76
CA ASP A 324 4.13 -38.10 -5.33
C ASP A 324 5.05 -39.09 -4.58
N LYS A 325 4.57 -40.30 -4.30
CA LYS A 325 5.33 -41.39 -3.67
C LYS A 325 6.74 -41.61 -4.22
N TYR A 326 6.98 -41.37 -5.51
CA TYR A 326 8.32 -41.48 -6.11
C TYR A 326 9.25 -40.34 -5.68
N TYR A 327 8.74 -39.10 -5.58
CA TYR A 327 9.48 -37.97 -5.01
C TYR A 327 9.83 -38.29 -3.55
N PHE A 328 8.83 -38.64 -2.75
CA PHE A 328 8.99 -38.98 -1.34
C PHE A 328 10.02 -40.10 -1.12
N THR A 329 9.87 -41.24 -1.81
CA THR A 329 10.84 -42.35 -1.80
C THR A 329 12.26 -41.88 -2.13
N SER A 330 12.45 -40.98 -3.10
CA SER A 330 13.78 -40.49 -3.51
C SER A 330 14.41 -39.46 -2.56
N LYS A 331 13.69 -39.06 -1.49
CA LYS A 331 14.09 -37.99 -0.55
C LYS A 331 14.11 -38.42 0.92
N VAL A 332 13.77 -39.67 1.23
CA VAL A 332 13.97 -40.25 2.57
C VAL A 332 15.46 -40.22 2.92
N VAL A 333 15.81 -39.62 4.05
CA VAL A 333 17.19 -39.56 4.57
C VAL A 333 17.16 -39.75 6.08
N PHE A 334 18.02 -40.65 6.58
CA PHE A 334 18.30 -40.91 7.99
C PHE A 334 19.81 -41.07 8.18
N ASN A 335 20.31 -40.93 9.41
CA ASN A 335 21.66 -41.40 9.74
C ASN A 335 21.70 -42.94 9.72
N ASP A 336 20.67 -43.61 10.26
CA ASP A 336 20.54 -45.07 10.19
C ASP A 336 20.08 -45.54 8.79
N GLN A 337 21.01 -46.17 8.07
CA GLN A 337 20.79 -46.69 6.72
C GLN A 337 19.77 -47.84 6.65
N TRP A 338 19.44 -48.48 7.78
CA TRP A 338 18.36 -49.47 7.82
C TRP A 338 16.99 -48.77 7.87
N LEU A 339 16.82 -47.76 8.73
CA LEU A 339 15.60 -46.93 8.77
C LEU A 339 15.35 -46.24 7.42
N GLN A 340 16.40 -45.72 6.78
CA GLN A 340 16.27 -45.10 5.45
C GLN A 340 15.63 -46.08 4.44
N LYS A 341 16.16 -47.30 4.32
CA LYS A 341 15.62 -48.32 3.39
C LYS A 341 14.21 -48.76 3.77
N GLN A 342 13.91 -48.89 5.06
CA GLN A 342 12.57 -49.22 5.53
C GLN A 342 11.55 -48.17 5.06
N TYR A 343 11.83 -46.88 5.26
CA TYR A 343 10.90 -45.82 4.84
C TYR A 343 10.88 -45.59 3.32
N GLU A 344 11.98 -45.83 2.60
CA GLU A 344 11.98 -45.93 1.13
C GLU A 344 11.04 -47.03 0.60
N GLU A 345 10.93 -48.17 1.31
CA GLU A 345 10.01 -49.25 0.96
C GLU A 345 8.57 -48.95 1.38
N ILE A 346 8.35 -48.37 2.57
CA ILE A 346 7.01 -47.96 3.04
C ILE A 346 6.41 -46.94 2.06
N PHE A 347 7.08 -45.81 1.83
CA PHE A 347 6.56 -44.74 0.96
C PHE A 347 6.31 -45.19 -0.49
N ARG A 348 7.07 -46.18 -0.99
CA ARG A 348 6.87 -46.74 -2.33
C ARG A 348 5.64 -47.64 -2.44
N ASN A 349 5.37 -48.42 -1.40
CA ASN A 349 4.49 -49.59 -1.47
C ASN A 349 3.18 -49.44 -0.68
N THR A 350 3.06 -48.45 0.23
CA THR A 350 1.86 -48.24 1.06
C THR A 350 1.23 -46.86 0.82
N ASN A 351 -0.03 -46.70 1.25
CA ASN A 351 -0.63 -45.37 1.38
C ASN A 351 0.03 -44.65 2.56
N VAL A 352 0.50 -43.41 2.34
CA VAL A 352 1.17 -42.62 3.38
C VAL A 352 0.13 -41.67 3.98
N THR A 353 -0.43 -42.09 5.12
CA THR A 353 -1.42 -41.32 5.90
C THR A 353 -0.73 -40.45 6.96
N ALA A 354 -1.51 -39.63 7.68
CA ALA A 354 -1.04 -38.90 8.87
C ALA A 354 -0.23 -39.79 9.81
N ASP A 355 -0.77 -40.97 10.17
CA ASP A 355 -0.14 -41.90 11.11
C ASP A 355 1.25 -42.36 10.63
N VAL A 356 1.38 -42.69 9.34
CA VAL A 356 2.66 -43.11 8.73
C VAL A 356 3.67 -41.95 8.75
N MET A 357 3.21 -40.71 8.57
CA MET A 357 4.07 -39.52 8.65
C MET A 357 4.43 -39.14 10.09
N ILE A 358 3.54 -39.37 11.06
CA ILE A 358 3.82 -39.22 12.50
C ILE A 358 4.86 -40.26 12.94
N GLU A 359 4.74 -41.50 12.49
CA GLU A 359 5.72 -42.56 12.75
C GLU A 359 7.08 -42.21 12.13
N TYR A 360 7.10 -41.81 10.85
CA TYR A 360 8.31 -41.32 10.16
C TYR A 360 8.98 -40.15 10.91
N MET A 361 8.21 -39.14 11.32
CA MET A 361 8.73 -38.01 12.10
C MET A 361 9.26 -38.44 13.47
N SER A 362 8.62 -39.42 14.12
CA SER A 362 9.04 -39.93 15.43
C SER A 362 10.37 -40.69 15.34
N GLU A 363 10.52 -41.56 14.34
CA GLU A 363 11.79 -42.24 14.07
C GLU A 363 12.88 -41.25 13.64
N LEU A 364 12.54 -40.25 12.82
CA LEU A 364 13.48 -39.18 12.43
C LEU A 364 13.96 -38.39 13.65
N GLN A 365 13.04 -38.06 14.57
CA GLN A 365 13.35 -37.40 15.83
C GLN A 365 14.28 -38.24 16.71
N ASN A 366 14.09 -39.56 16.75
CA ASN A 366 14.93 -40.51 17.51
C ASN A 366 16.31 -40.69 16.88
N ASP A 367 16.40 -40.82 15.56
CA ASP A 367 17.65 -40.90 14.80
C ASP A 367 18.52 -39.65 15.03
N ILE A 368 17.92 -38.46 14.92
CA ILE A 368 18.59 -37.19 15.20
C ILE A 368 19.12 -37.12 16.64
N LYS A 369 18.33 -37.53 17.65
CA LYS A 369 18.78 -37.59 19.06
C LYS A 369 19.93 -38.60 19.26
N LYS A 370 19.86 -39.75 18.60
CA LYS A 370 20.81 -40.87 18.73
C LYS A 370 22.18 -40.55 18.14
N TYR A 371 22.22 -39.93 16.97
CA TYR A 371 23.46 -39.65 16.24
C TYR A 371 23.98 -38.22 16.40
N GLY A 372 23.15 -37.28 16.88
CA GLY A 372 23.53 -35.88 17.09
C GLY A 372 23.84 -35.12 15.80
N ASN A 373 23.44 -35.66 14.64
CA ASN A 373 23.77 -35.16 13.32
C ASN A 373 22.48 -34.89 12.52
N VAL A 374 22.39 -33.71 11.92
CA VAL A 374 21.27 -33.28 11.08
C VAL A 374 21.81 -32.70 9.78
N ASN A 375 21.11 -32.98 8.68
CA ASN A 375 21.36 -32.41 7.37
C ASN A 375 20.03 -31.83 6.83
N GLU A 376 20.10 -30.78 6.01
CA GLU A 376 18.95 -30.16 5.35
C GLU A 376 18.02 -31.16 4.63
N TYR A 377 18.50 -32.32 4.18
CA TYR A 377 17.68 -33.32 3.49
C TYR A 377 16.71 -34.07 4.41
N PHE A 378 16.99 -34.20 5.71
CA PHE A 378 16.13 -34.90 6.68
C PHE A 378 14.71 -34.31 6.69
N LEU A 379 14.63 -33.00 6.57
CA LEU A 379 13.39 -32.22 6.62
C LEU A 379 12.74 -32.02 5.25
N ARG A 380 13.38 -32.45 4.14
CA ARG A 380 12.89 -32.16 2.77
C ARG A 380 11.60 -32.92 2.42
N VAL A 381 11.42 -34.10 3.02
CA VAL A 381 10.16 -34.87 2.97
C VAL A 381 9.05 -34.11 3.71
N LEU A 382 9.35 -33.59 4.90
CA LEU A 382 8.37 -32.91 5.75
C LEU A 382 7.89 -31.59 5.12
N GLU A 383 8.82 -30.78 4.60
CA GLU A 383 8.50 -29.53 3.89
C GLU A 383 7.43 -29.74 2.80
N VAL A 384 7.61 -30.76 1.97
CA VAL A 384 6.69 -31.07 0.86
C VAL A 384 5.39 -31.68 1.38
N TYR A 385 5.45 -32.55 2.40
CA TYR A 385 4.25 -33.12 3.01
C TYR A 385 3.30 -32.06 3.56
N PHE A 386 3.83 -31.14 4.38
CA PHE A 386 3.01 -30.08 4.98
C PHE A 386 2.53 -29.06 3.94
N ARG A 387 3.31 -28.76 2.89
CA ARG A 387 2.88 -27.83 1.84
C ARG A 387 1.77 -28.40 0.94
N ASP A 388 1.93 -29.64 0.51
CA ASP A 388 1.16 -30.19 -0.62
C ASP A 388 0.09 -31.22 -0.20
N HIS A 389 0.16 -31.75 1.03
CA HIS A 389 -0.74 -32.80 1.53
C HIS A 389 -1.32 -32.54 2.94
N THR A 390 -1.16 -31.35 3.52
CA THR A 390 -1.91 -30.93 4.71
C THR A 390 -2.75 -29.69 4.40
N LYS A 391 -3.79 -29.44 5.20
CA LYS A 391 -4.65 -28.25 5.15
C LYS A 391 -5.10 -27.87 6.55
N ILE A 392 -5.69 -26.69 6.72
CA ILE A 392 -6.42 -26.37 7.95
C ILE A 392 -7.61 -27.33 8.11
N SER A 393 -7.99 -27.62 9.35
CA SER A 393 -9.06 -28.59 9.61
C SER A 393 -10.41 -28.16 9.03
N GLU A 394 -11.00 -29.03 8.21
CA GLU A 394 -12.36 -28.86 7.65
C GLU A 394 -13.42 -28.65 8.75
N SER A 395 -13.16 -29.11 9.98
CA SER A 395 -14.10 -28.98 11.11
C SER A 395 -14.30 -27.55 11.61
N ILE A 396 -13.39 -26.62 11.28
CA ILE A 396 -13.46 -25.19 11.64
C ILE A 396 -13.65 -24.27 10.41
N GLU A 397 -13.79 -24.84 9.20
CA GLU A 397 -14.10 -24.05 8.01
C GLU A 397 -15.48 -23.38 8.14
N GLY A 398 -15.49 -22.05 8.01
CA GLY A 398 -16.67 -21.21 8.25
C GLY A 398 -16.64 -20.45 9.58
N TYR A 399 -15.75 -20.79 10.52
CA TYR A 399 -15.57 -20.08 11.80
C TYR A 399 -14.29 -19.24 11.77
N THR A 400 -14.33 -18.08 11.11
CA THR A 400 -13.15 -17.22 10.86
C THR A 400 -12.32 -16.87 12.10
N ASN A 401 -12.96 -16.73 13.26
CA ASN A 401 -12.27 -16.43 14.53
C ASN A 401 -11.47 -17.64 15.05
N GLU A 402 -11.96 -18.87 14.83
CA GLU A 402 -11.32 -20.11 15.27
C GLU A 402 -10.14 -20.46 14.33
N ILE A 403 -10.31 -20.21 13.03
CA ILE A 403 -9.23 -20.25 12.03
C ILE A 403 -8.07 -19.34 12.46
N GLU A 404 -8.32 -18.07 12.80
CA GLU A 404 -7.25 -17.16 13.21
C GLU A 404 -6.60 -17.57 14.55
N GLN A 405 -7.38 -18.10 15.49
CA GLN A 405 -6.86 -18.64 16.74
C GLN A 405 -5.92 -19.83 16.49
N VAL A 406 -6.28 -20.75 15.58
CA VAL A 406 -5.43 -21.88 15.19
C VAL A 406 -4.14 -21.40 14.52
N LEU A 407 -4.23 -20.49 13.54
CA LEU A 407 -3.05 -19.92 12.87
C LEU A 407 -2.13 -19.20 13.87
N THR A 408 -2.69 -18.41 14.77
CA THR A 408 -1.92 -17.71 15.83
C THR A 408 -1.25 -18.70 16.79
N THR A 409 -1.93 -19.77 17.17
CA THR A 409 -1.37 -20.82 18.03
C THR A 409 -0.18 -21.51 17.35
N ILE A 410 -0.34 -21.87 16.07
CA ILE A 410 0.71 -22.52 15.27
C ILE A 410 1.92 -21.60 15.09
N ARG A 411 1.70 -20.34 14.69
CA ARG A 411 2.76 -19.32 14.57
C ARG A 411 3.54 -19.18 15.88
N ASN A 412 2.85 -19.12 17.03
CA ASN A 412 3.48 -18.90 18.32
C ASN A 412 4.38 -20.06 18.77
N SER A 413 3.96 -21.32 18.69
CA SER A 413 4.84 -22.43 19.11
C SER A 413 5.98 -22.66 18.13
N LEU A 414 5.74 -22.49 16.81
CA LEU A 414 6.83 -22.52 15.82
C LEU A 414 7.85 -21.41 16.13
N LYS A 415 7.39 -20.17 16.35
CA LYS A 415 8.26 -19.04 16.75
C LYS A 415 9.10 -19.36 17.99
N GLN A 416 8.51 -19.95 19.03
CA GLN A 416 9.24 -20.30 20.26
C GLN A 416 10.37 -21.30 20.05
N VAL A 417 10.24 -22.25 19.12
CA VAL A 417 11.31 -23.21 18.81
C VAL A 417 12.31 -22.61 17.84
N LEU A 418 11.84 -21.94 16.78
CA LEU A 418 12.70 -21.36 15.75
C LEU A 418 13.60 -20.24 16.26
N LEU A 419 13.16 -19.47 17.27
CA LEU A 419 13.99 -18.49 17.96
C LEU A 419 15.19 -19.09 18.70
N GLN A 420 15.18 -20.39 19.02
CA GLN A 420 16.32 -20.99 19.74
C GLN A 420 17.56 -21.10 18.84
N TYR A 421 17.38 -21.20 17.52
CA TYR A 421 18.50 -21.19 16.58
C TYR A 421 19.15 -19.79 16.46
N SER A 422 18.44 -18.69 16.75
CA SER A 422 19.03 -17.33 16.70
C SER A 422 20.05 -17.08 17.81
N SER A 423 20.03 -17.89 18.87
CA SER A 423 21.00 -17.83 19.97
C SER A 423 22.33 -18.51 19.67
N LYS A 424 22.53 -19.02 18.45
CA LYS A 424 23.67 -19.87 18.05
C LYS A 424 24.38 -19.47 16.74
N GLU A 425 23.87 -18.47 16.02
CA GLU A 425 24.65 -17.73 14.99
C GLU A 425 25.31 -16.49 15.61
#